data_AF-A0A2D8UN74-F1
#
_entry.id   AF-A0A2D8UN74-F1
#
_cell.length_a   1.000
_cell.length_b   1.000
_cell.length_c   1.000
_cell.angle_alpha   90.00
_cell.angle_beta   90.00
_cell.angle_gamma   90.00
#
_symmetry.space_group_name_H-M   'P 1'
#
loop_
_entity.id
_entity.type
_entity.pdbx_description
1 polymer ?
#
loop_
_entity_poly.entity_id
_entity_poly.type
_entity_poly.pdbx_seq_one_letter_code
_entity_poly.pdbx_strand_id
1 'polypeptide(L)' 'MDLLTLNPTAMKKFRITFSVISLIFLAIGITYLDFDNLSFLKNYKAYILIVLGICTLGFSFLKPVHLNLDEK' A
#
# COMPACT_ATOMS: atom_id res chain seq x y z
N MET A 1 -12.58 -3.50 -26.93
CA MET A 1 -11.81 -4.19 -25.87
C MET A 1 -12.16 -3.48 -24.57
N ASP A 2 -13.26 -3.91 -23.96
CA ASP A 2 -13.83 -3.26 -22.79
C ASP A 2 -12.89 -3.42 -21.59
N LEU A 3 -12.14 -2.36 -21.31
CA LEU A 3 -11.33 -2.25 -20.09
C LEU A 3 -12.20 -2.05 -18.83
N LEU A 4 -13.53 -2.03 -18.98
CA LEU A 4 -14.50 -1.62 -17.96
C LEU A 4 -15.29 -2.78 -17.32
N THR A 5 -15.10 -4.03 -17.75
CA THR A 5 -15.67 -5.21 -17.09
C THR A 5 -14.70 -5.84 -16.10
N LEU A 6 -14.10 -5.01 -15.22
CA LEU A 6 -13.41 -5.52 -14.05
C LEU A 6 -14.43 -6.20 -13.13
N ASN A 7 -14.49 -7.53 -13.21
CA ASN A 7 -15.30 -8.37 -12.34
C ASN A 7 -15.12 -7.89 -10.88
N PRO A 8 -16.19 -7.52 -10.15
CA PRO A 8 -16.09 -6.96 -8.81
C PRO A 8 -15.37 -7.90 -7.82
N THR A 9 -15.39 -9.21 -8.08
CA THR A 9 -14.61 -10.18 -7.31
C THR A 9 -13.10 -10.11 -7.58
N ALA A 10 -12.68 -9.74 -8.79
CA ALA A 10 -11.26 -9.54 -9.13
C ALA A 10 -10.69 -8.29 -8.45
N MET A 11 -11.44 -7.17 -8.43
CA MET A 11 -11.04 -5.96 -7.72
C MET A 11 -10.91 -6.17 -6.20
N LYS A 12 -11.85 -6.91 -5.59
CA LYS A 12 -11.75 -7.30 -4.16
C LYS A 12 -10.52 -8.16 -3.89
N LYS A 13 -10.24 -9.17 -4.73
CA LYS A 13 -9.06 -10.03 -4.60
C LYS A 13 -7.76 -9.22 -4.74
N PHE A 14 -7.69 -8.33 -5.72
CA PHE A 14 -6.54 -7.45 -5.92
C PHE A 14 -6.28 -6.58 -4.69
N ARG A 15 -7.31 -5.96 -4.12
CA ARG A 15 -7.18 -5.14 -2.91
C ARG A 15 -6.65 -5.93 -1.72
N ILE A 16 -7.14 -7.16 -1.52
CA ILE A 16 -6.65 -8.05 -0.45
C ILE A 16 -5.17 -8.41 -0.67
N THR A 17 -4.78 -8.77 -1.91
CA THR A 17 -3.39 -9.09 -2.23
C THR A 17 -2.46 -7.90 -1.95
N PHE A 18 -2.84 -6.68 -2.32
CA PHE A 18 -2.07 -5.47 -2.03
C PHE A 18 -1.97 -5.20 -0.52
N SER A 19 -3.03 -5.43 0.25
CA SER A 19 -2.97 -5.35 1.71
C SER A 19 -1.98 -6.36 2.31
N VAL A 20 -2.00 -7.61 1.87
CA VAL A 20 -1.05 -8.62 2.38
C VAL A 20 0.39 -8.26 2.03
N ILE A 21 0.65 -7.84 0.79
CA ILE A 21 1.98 -7.39 0.34
C ILE A 21 2.46 -6.19 1.16
N SER A 22 1.58 -5.23 1.43
CA SER A 22 1.92 -4.05 2.24
C SER A 22 2.32 -4.44 3.66
N LEU A 23 1.66 -5.45 4.25
CA LEU A 23 1.98 -5.98 5.57
C LEU A 23 3.37 -6.64 5.59
N ILE A 24 3.71 -7.37 4.53
CA ILE A 24 5.03 -7.99 4.37
C ILE A 24 6.12 -6.92 4.28
N PHE A 25 5.92 -5.87 3.48
CA PHE A 25 6.87 -4.76 3.39
C PHE A 25 7.07 -4.05 4.72
N LEU A 26 5.98 -3.86 5.49
CA LEU A 26 6.04 -3.26 6.82
C LEU A 26 6.81 -4.14 7.80
N ALA A 27 6.51 -5.44 7.83
CA ALA A 27 7.18 -6.40 8.70
C ALA A 27 8.68 -6.48 8.39
N ILE A 28 9.06 -6.57 7.12
CA ILE A 28 10.46 -6.58 6.69
C ILE A 28 11.13 -5.25 7.03
N GLY A 29 10.48 -4.12 6.74
CA GLY A 29 11.02 -2.79 7.02
C GLY A 29 11.30 -2.57 8.51
N ILE A 30 10.38 -3.00 9.39
CA ILE A 30 10.56 -2.97 10.84
C ILE A 30 11.67 -3.93 11.27
N THR A 31 11.74 -5.13 10.70
CA THR A 31 12.78 -6.12 11.05
C THR A 31 14.18 -5.65 10.63
N TYR A 32 14.29 -4.91 9.53
CA TYR A 32 15.53 -4.31 9.05
C TYR A 32 15.90 -3.02 9.76
N LEU A 33 15.00 -2.47 10.58
CA LEU A 33 15.26 -1.26 11.33
C LEU A 33 16.19 -1.58 12.50
N ASP A 34 17.34 -0.92 12.51
CA ASP A 34 18.25 -0.95 13.63
C ASP A 34 17.71 -0.03 14.74
N PHE A 35 17.05 -0.61 15.73
CA PHE A 35 16.47 0.12 16.86
C PHE A 35 17.51 0.74 17.78
N ASP A 36 18.74 0.22 17.79
CA ASP A 36 19.82 0.76 18.61
C ASP A 36 20.45 2.01 17.96
N ASN A 37 20.31 2.16 16.65
CA ASN A 37 20.82 3.32 15.92
C ASN A 37 19.86 3.76 14.81
N LEU A 38 18.89 4.60 15.15
CA LEU A 38 17.85 5.13 14.24
C LEU A 38 18.35 6.15 13.18
N SER A 39 19.66 6.32 13.01
CA SER A 39 20.21 7.27 12.03
C SER A 39 19.70 6.97 10.62
N PHE A 40 19.26 8.03 9.92
CA PHE A 40 18.70 7.94 8.57
C PHE A 40 19.65 7.30 7.57
N LEU A 41 20.94 7.64 7.62
CA LEU A 41 21.93 7.11 6.68
C LEU A 41 22.15 5.61 6.82
N LYS A 42 22.01 5.07 8.03
CA LYS A 42 22.12 3.62 8.27
C LYS A 42 20.85 2.87 7.93
N ASN A 43 19.69 3.48 8.16
CA ASN A 43 18.39 2.82 8.06
C ASN A 43 17.55 3.26 6.85
N TYR A 44 18.12 3.99 5.90
CA TYR A 44 17.35 4.53 4.77
C TYR A 44 16.55 3.44 4.03
N LYS A 45 17.11 2.22 3.92
CA LYS A 45 16.42 1.07 3.31
C LYS A 45 15.18 0.67 4.10
N ALA A 46 15.31 0.52 5.42
CA ALA A 46 14.22 0.19 6.33
C ALA A 46 13.12 1.26 6.28
N TYR A 47 13.50 2.54 6.30
CA TYR A 47 12.55 3.64 6.19
C TYR A 47 11.80 3.65 4.86
N ILE A 48 12.49 3.43 3.73
CA ILE A 48 11.85 3.33 2.42
C ILE A 48 10.84 2.17 2.39
N LEU A 49 11.20 1.01 2.93
CA LEU A 49 10.32 -0.17 3.03
C LEU A 49 9.08 0.11 3.89
N ILE A 50 9.25 0.75 5.04
CA ILE A 50 8.15 1.14 5.93
C ILE A 50 7.22 2.14 5.24
N VAL A 51 7.77 3.18 4.60
CA VAL A 51 6.99 4.19 3.86
C VAL A 51 6.21 3.54 2.71
N LEU A 52 6.85 2.69 1.91
CA LEU A 52 6.18 1.93 0.84
C LEU A 52 5.05 1.05 1.39
N GLY A 53 5.28 0.36 2.49
CA GLY A 53 4.28 -0.44 3.18
C GLY A 53 3.07 0.41 3.59
N ILE A 54 3.30 1.54 4.27
CA ILE A 54 2.25 2.45 4.73
C ILE A 54 1.46 3.04 3.55
N CYS A 55 2.15 3.50 2.50
CA CYS A 55 1.50 4.05 1.30
C CYS A 55 0.61 3.01 0.60
N THR A 56 1.13 1.79 0.44
CA THR A 56 0.40 0.69 -0.22
C THR A 56 -0.80 0.24 0.62
N LEU A 57 -0.64 0.18 1.94
CA LEU A 57 -1.72 -0.12 2.89
C LEU A 57 -2.80 0.97 2.81
N GLY A 58 -2.41 2.25 2.89
CA GLY A 58 -3.31 3.39 2.80
C GLY A 58 -4.10 3.40 1.50
N PHE A 59 -3.45 3.13 0.37
CA PHE A 59 -4.11 3.00 -0.94
C PHE A 59 -5.13 1.85 -0.97
N SER A 60 -4.86 0.74 -0.29
CA SER A 60 -5.79 -0.38 -0.20
C SER A 60 -7.07 -0.03 0.60
N PHE A 61 -6.97 0.89 1.58
CA PHE A 61 -8.10 1.32 2.40
C PHE A 61 -8.83 2.56 1.89
N LEU A 62 -8.18 3.37 1.05
CA LEU A 62 -8.82 4.47 0.34
C LEU A 62 -9.93 3.88 -0.54
N LYS A 63 -11.19 4.08 -0.12
CA LYS A 63 -12.33 3.82 -1.00
C LYS A 63 -12.14 4.67 -2.25
N PRO A 64 -12.49 4.17 -3.45
CA PRO A 64 -12.64 5.05 -4.59
C PRO A 64 -13.62 6.13 -4.16
N VAL A 65 -13.14 7.37 -4.07
CA VAL A 65 -14.03 8.51 -3.92
C VAL A 65 -14.93 8.42 -5.15
N HIS A 66 -16.21 8.14 -4.93
CA HIS A 66 -17.21 8.34 -5.96
C HIS A 66 -17.22 9.84 -6.22
N LEU A 67 -16.37 10.29 -7.15
CA LEU A 67 -16.53 11.57 -7.79
C LEU A 67 -17.83 11.44 -8.58
N ASN A 68 -18.94 11.80 -7.95
CA ASN A 68 -20.15 12.15 -8.67
C ASN A 68 -19.78 13.37 -9.51
N LEU A 69 -19.29 13.11 -10.72
CA LEU A 69 -19.26 14.08 -11.80
C LEU A 69 -20.69 14.20 -12.34
N ASP A 70 -21.60 14.62 -11.46
CA ASP A 70 -22.92 15.10 -11.81
C ASP A 70 -23.03 16.51 -11.24
N GLU A 71 -22.34 17.44 -11.88
CA GLU A 71 -22.70 18.86 -11.77
C GLU A 71 -22.71 19.47 -13.16
N LYS A 72 -23.95 19.52 -13.68
CA LYS A 72 -24.54 20.52 -14.60
C LYS A 72 -24.20 20.50 -16.08
#